data_AF-A0A5P2HBY8-F1
#
_entry.id   AF-A0A5P2HBY8-F1
#
_cell.length_a   1.000
_cell.length_b   1.000
_cell.length_c   1.000
_cell.angle_alpha   90.00
_cell.angle_beta   90.00
_cell.angle_gamma   90.00
#
_symmetry.space_group_name_H-M   'P 1'
#
loop_
_entity.id
_entity.type
_entity.pdbx_description
1 polymer ?
#
loop_
_entity_poly.entity_id
_entity_poly.type
_entity_poly.pdbx_seq_one_letter_code
_entity_poly.pdbx_strand_id
1 'polypeptide(L)'
;MSIMRAGSKAEALRFLASGNVSGDIAKKVGAAVRAVELDYETGWQDAVELGRLGEKRGIKVQYRGQESIAVRSREALLEGLATPKTTFRQRNLYCQFDLGTLADHELVELEAKATRLGDYILAGHLLRDVDDVW
;
A
#
# COMPACT_ATOMS: atom_id res chain seq x y z
N MET A 1 -13.86 -5.79 4.89
CA MET A 1 -13.68 -4.33 5.01
C MET A 1 -13.57 -3.77 3.61
N SER A 2 -14.36 -2.76 3.21
CA SER A 2 -14.25 -2.16 1.88
C SER A 2 -13.32 -0.95 1.95
N ILE A 3 -12.22 -0.98 1.19
CA ILE A 3 -11.22 0.08 1.14
C ILE A 3 -11.33 0.78 -0.21
N MET A 4 -11.55 2.09 -0.20
CA MET A 4 -11.46 2.95 -1.39
C MET A 4 -10.12 3.68 -1.36
N ARG A 5 -9.35 3.57 -2.46
CA ARG A 5 -8.07 4.29 -2.60
C ARG A 5 -8.31 5.59 -3.34
N ALA A 6 -7.96 6.70 -2.70
CA ALA A 6 -8.02 8.02 -3.30
C ALA A 6 -6.62 8.43 -3.75
N GLY A 7 -6.46 8.76 -5.02
CA GLY A 7 -5.23 9.28 -5.60
C GLY A 7 -5.06 10.80 -5.42
N SER A 8 -5.98 11.46 -4.71
CA SER A 8 -5.90 12.90 -4.39
C SER A 8 -6.81 13.28 -3.22
N LYS A 9 -6.54 14.45 -2.62
CA LYS A 9 -7.41 15.06 -1.59
C LYS A 9 -8.86 15.23 -2.09
N ALA A 10 -9.03 15.71 -3.32
CA ALA A 10 -10.35 15.95 -3.91
C ALA A 10 -11.15 14.64 -4.03
N GLU A 11 -10.49 13.55 -4.42
CA GLU A 11 -11.12 12.24 -4.49
C GLU A 11 -11.46 11.67 -3.11
N ALA A 12 -10.56 11.81 -2.14
CA ALA A 12 -10.83 11.40 -0.76
C ALA A 12 -12.07 12.13 -0.19
N LEU A 13 -12.18 13.44 -0.43
CA LEU A 13 -13.37 14.22 -0.05
C LEU A 13 -14.66 13.71 -0.71
N ARG A 14 -14.60 13.30 -2.00
CA ARG A 14 -15.75 12.67 -2.68
C ARG A 14 -16.15 11.36 -2.01
N PHE A 15 -15.20 10.49 -1.68
CA PHE A 15 -15.49 9.22 -0.98
C PHE A 15 -16.04 9.42 0.42
N LEU A 16 -15.52 10.41 1.14
CA LEU A 16 -16.05 10.77 2.45
C LEU A 16 -17.45 11.34 2.35
N ALA A 17 -17.79 12.07 1.28
CA ALA A 17 -19.13 12.65 1.06
C ALA A 17 -20.18 11.61 0.65
N SER A 18 -19.80 10.61 -0.17
CA SER A 18 -20.69 9.51 -0.59
C SER A 18 -20.93 8.46 0.50
N GLY A 19 -20.24 8.58 1.64
CA GLY A 19 -20.35 7.71 2.80
C GLY A 19 -21.62 7.83 3.63
N ASN A 20 -22.45 8.86 3.41
CA ASN A 20 -23.70 9.05 4.13
C ASN A 20 -24.80 8.09 3.61
N VAL A 21 -24.76 6.84 4.05
CA VAL A 21 -26.01 6.08 4.27
C VAL A 21 -26.30 6.16 5.76
N SER A 22 -26.65 7.36 6.20
CA SER A 22 -27.19 7.60 7.54
C SER A 22 -28.63 7.10 7.55
N GLY A 23 -28.84 5.93 8.16
CA GLY A 23 -30.15 5.39 8.44
C GLY A 23 -29.99 4.10 9.23
N ASP A 24 -30.87 3.87 10.21
CA ASP A 24 -30.89 2.75 11.17
C ASP A 24 -30.75 1.33 10.57
N ILE A 25 -30.72 1.21 9.24
CA ILE A 25 -30.51 0.00 8.45
C ILE A 25 -29.03 -0.46 8.46
N ALA A 26 -28.06 0.46 8.44
CA ALA A 26 -26.62 0.10 8.46
C ALA A 26 -26.17 -0.51 9.81
N LYS A 27 -26.93 -0.26 10.88
CA LYS A 27 -26.71 -0.85 12.20
C LYS A 27 -27.25 -2.28 12.32
N LYS A 28 -28.15 -2.68 11.41
CA LYS A 28 -28.88 -3.96 11.43
C LYS A 28 -28.32 -5.01 10.46
N VAL A 29 -27.62 -4.58 9.43
CA VAL A 29 -26.85 -5.44 8.52
C VAL A 29 -25.40 -5.07 8.76
N GLY A 30 -24.58 -5.95 9.35
CA GLY A 30 -23.20 -5.69 9.78
C GLY A 30 -22.34 -5.00 8.71
N ALA A 31 -22.47 -3.68 8.61
CA ALA A 31 -21.93 -2.91 7.52
C ALA A 31 -20.43 -2.86 7.70
N ALA A 32 -19.71 -3.56 6.83
CA ALA A 32 -18.26 -3.58 6.81
C ALA A 32 -17.74 -2.15 6.92
N VAL A 33 -16.91 -1.91 7.95
CA VAL A 33 -16.21 -0.63 8.14
C VAL A 33 -15.64 -0.19 6.78
N ARG A 34 -16.09 0.98 6.31
CA ARG A 34 -15.54 1.61 5.10
C ARG A 34 -14.26 2.32 5.50
N ALA A 35 -13.20 2.09 4.75
CA ALA A 35 -11.97 2.85 4.87
C ALA A 35 -11.66 3.60 3.59
N VAL A 36 -11.10 4.79 3.74
CA VAL A 36 -10.49 5.56 2.67
C VAL A 36 -8.99 5.54 2.89
N GLU A 37 -8.27 5.10 1.89
CA GLU A 37 -6.83 5.12 1.87
C GLU A 37 -6.35 6.27 1.00
N LEU A 38 -5.45 7.08 1.56
CA LEU A 38 -4.80 8.18 0.85
C LEU A 38 -3.58 7.61 0.14
N ASP A 39 -3.69 7.45 -1.18
CA ASP A 39 -2.67 6.84 -2.04
C ASP A 39 -2.10 7.88 -3.01
N TYR A 40 -1.47 8.89 -2.43
CA TYR A 40 -0.78 9.96 -3.13
C TYR A 40 0.34 10.53 -2.26
N GLU A 41 1.34 11.12 -2.91
CA GLU A 41 2.60 11.54 -2.29
C GLU A 41 2.42 12.41 -1.04
N THR A 42 1.53 13.40 -1.12
CA THR A 42 1.26 14.35 -0.04
C THR A 42 0.14 13.90 0.90
N GLY A 43 -0.34 12.66 0.80
CA GLY A 43 -1.45 12.14 1.60
C GLY A 43 -1.21 12.19 3.10
N TRP A 44 0.04 12.15 3.54
CA TRP A 44 0.42 12.30 4.95
C TRP A 44 0.05 13.70 5.51
N GLN A 45 0.06 14.74 4.69
CA GLN A 45 -0.30 16.11 5.09
C GLN A 45 -1.80 16.23 5.35
N ASP A 46 -2.60 15.52 4.55
CA ASP A 46 -4.06 15.56 4.64
C ASP A 46 -4.64 14.56 5.64
N ALA A 47 -3.87 13.55 6.06
CA ALA A 47 -4.33 12.43 6.87
C ALA A 47 -5.01 12.85 8.17
N VAL A 48 -4.54 13.91 8.83
CA VAL A 48 -5.13 14.41 10.09
C VAL A 48 -6.50 15.04 9.84
N GLU A 49 -6.60 15.96 8.89
CA GLU A 49 -7.84 16.67 8.58
C GLU A 49 -8.91 15.69 8.06
N LEU A 50 -8.54 14.87 7.08
CA LEU A 50 -9.42 13.87 6.48
C LEU A 50 -9.78 12.78 7.49
N GLY A 51 -8.86 12.42 8.40
CA GLY A 51 -9.12 11.52 9.52
C GLY A 51 -10.25 12.02 10.42
N ARG A 52 -10.18 13.29 10.86
CA ARG A 52 -11.26 13.90 11.67
C ARG A 52 -12.58 13.96 10.91
N LEU A 53 -12.54 14.21 9.60
CA LEU A 53 -13.75 14.22 8.76
C LEU A 53 -14.35 12.82 8.61
N GLY A 54 -13.51 11.80 8.42
CA GLY A 54 -13.92 10.41 8.32
C GLY A 54 -14.53 9.90 9.63
N GLU A 55 -13.91 10.21 10.77
CA GLU A 55 -14.41 9.82 12.10
C GLU A 55 -15.84 10.31 12.36
N LYS A 56 -16.14 11.58 12.02
CA LYS A 56 -17.50 12.14 12.10
C LYS A 56 -18.53 11.39 11.26
N ARG A 57 -18.08 10.59 10.29
CA ARG A 57 -18.91 9.81 9.34
C ARG A 57 -18.76 8.30 9.52
N GLY A 58 -18.05 7.85 10.56
CA GLY A 58 -17.78 6.42 10.79
C GLY A 58 -16.89 5.77 9.72
N ILE A 59 -16.06 6.54 9.02
CA ILE A 59 -15.15 6.07 7.97
C ILE A 59 -13.72 6.21 8.47
N LYS A 60 -12.96 5.10 8.44
CA LYS A 60 -11.53 5.15 8.79
C LYS A 60 -10.76 5.76 7.63
N VAL A 61 -9.99 6.81 7.87
CA VAL A 61 -9.01 7.31 6.89
C VAL A 61 -7.62 6.84 7.30
N GLN A 62 -6.84 6.38 6.33
CA GLN A 62 -5.48 5.93 6.56
C GLN A 62 -4.54 6.39 5.45
N TYR A 63 -3.30 6.67 5.82
CA TYR A 63 -2.20 6.88 4.90
C TYR A 63 -1.14 5.81 5.17
N ARG A 64 -0.55 5.26 4.12
CA ARG A 64 0.55 4.31 4.20
C ARG A 64 1.59 4.71 3.17
N GLY A 65 2.81 5.03 3.63
CA GLY A 65 3.91 5.40 2.73
C GLY A 65 4.68 4.18 2.18
N GLN A 66 4.53 3.02 2.83
CA GLN A 66 5.26 1.81 2.46
C GLN A 66 4.40 0.55 2.64
N GLU A 67 4.82 -0.50 1.93
CA GLU A 67 4.32 -1.86 2.06
C GLU A 67 5.46 -2.88 2.02
N SER A 68 5.29 -3.97 2.76
CA SER A 68 6.27 -5.04 2.89
C SER A 68 5.85 -6.24 2.04
N ILE A 69 6.68 -6.57 1.06
CA ILE A 69 6.42 -7.65 0.10
C ILE A 69 7.38 -8.80 0.41
N ALA A 70 6.83 -10.00 0.64
CA ALA A 70 7.65 -11.20 0.75
C ALA A 70 7.92 -11.73 -0.67
N VAL A 71 9.19 -11.81 -1.07
CA VAL A 71 9.57 -12.28 -2.41
C VAL A 71 10.17 -13.68 -2.31
N ARG A 72 9.47 -14.68 -2.83
CA ARG A 72 9.75 -16.11 -2.62
C ARG A 72 10.87 -16.66 -3.50
N SER A 73 11.11 -16.06 -4.67
CA SER A 73 12.16 -16.48 -5.58
C SER A 73 12.70 -15.34 -6.44
N ARG A 74 13.78 -15.62 -7.18
CA ARG A 74 14.36 -14.70 -8.17
C ARG A 74 13.37 -14.39 -9.29
N GLU A 75 12.62 -15.37 -9.76
CA GLU A 75 11.62 -15.23 -10.82
C GLU A 75 10.50 -14.30 -10.36
N ALA A 76 10.01 -14.48 -9.13
CA ALA A 76 9.03 -13.59 -8.51
C ALA A 76 9.55 -12.13 -8.40
N LEU A 77 10.83 -11.95 -8.07
CA LEU A 77 11.45 -10.62 -8.05
C LEU A 77 11.43 -9.97 -9.45
N LEU A 78 11.80 -10.74 -10.47
CA LEU A 78 11.84 -10.26 -11.86
C LEU A 78 10.46 -9.88 -12.37
N GLU A 79 9.47 -10.74 -12.17
CA GLU A 79 8.07 -10.53 -12.56
C GLU A 79 7.45 -9.36 -11.80
N GLY A 80 7.66 -9.28 -10.48
CA GLY A 80 7.15 -8.19 -9.66
C GLY A 80 7.75 -6.82 -10.03
N LEU A 81 9.04 -6.77 -10.37
CA LEU A 81 9.70 -5.56 -10.87
C LEU A 81 9.33 -5.23 -12.33
N ALA A 82 8.82 -6.18 -13.10
CA ALA A 82 8.28 -5.92 -14.45
C ALA A 82 6.83 -5.39 -14.41
N THR A 83 6.13 -5.63 -13.30
CA THR A 83 4.74 -5.22 -13.11
C THR A 83 4.65 -3.75 -12.67
N PRO A 84 3.89 -2.90 -13.38
CA PRO A 84 3.67 -1.52 -12.97
C PRO A 84 3.02 -1.41 -11.59
N LYS A 85 3.44 -0.40 -10.83
CA LYS A 85 2.86 -0.13 -9.51
C LYS A 85 1.43 0.38 -9.64
N THR A 86 0.57 -0.09 -8.74
CA THR A 86 -0.82 0.34 -8.64
C THR A 86 -1.03 1.39 -7.54
N THR A 87 0.02 1.67 -6.76
CA THR A 87 0.01 2.61 -5.64
C THR A 87 1.26 3.49 -5.66
N PHE A 88 1.24 4.61 -4.93
CA PHE A 88 2.40 5.49 -4.74
C PHE A 88 3.46 4.89 -3.79
N ARG A 89 3.08 3.91 -2.98
CA ARG A 89 3.86 3.42 -1.84
C ARG A 89 5.24 2.92 -2.24
N GLN A 90 6.21 3.09 -1.35
CA GLN A 90 7.46 2.34 -1.46
C GLN A 90 7.22 0.86 -1.18
N ARG A 91 7.69 -0.04 -2.05
CA ARG A 91 7.64 -1.48 -1.80
C ARG A 91 8.97 -1.93 -1.21
N ASN A 92 8.96 -2.44 0.01
CA ASN A 92 10.10 -3.09 0.64
C ASN A 92 10.06 -4.58 0.26
N LEU A 93 10.99 -5.01 -0.59
CA LEU A 93 11.04 -6.34 -1.21
C LEU A 93 11.95 -7.26 -0.37
N TYR A 94 11.35 -8.00 0.55
CA TYR A 94 12.04 -8.93 1.44
C TYR A 94 12.28 -10.26 0.73
N CYS A 95 13.48 -10.44 0.18
CA CYS A 95 13.87 -11.63 -0.57
C CYS A 95 14.11 -12.81 0.37
N GLN A 96 13.29 -13.84 0.24
CA GLN A 96 13.35 -15.07 1.06
C GLN A 96 14.20 -16.17 0.42
N PHE A 97 14.85 -15.85 -0.68
CA PHE A 97 15.89 -16.64 -1.31
C PHE A 97 17.26 -16.00 -1.05
N ASP A 98 18.33 -16.77 -1.20
CA ASP A 98 19.68 -16.27 -1.01
C ASP A 98 20.12 -15.36 -2.16
N LEU A 99 20.23 -14.06 -1.88
CA LEU A 99 20.72 -13.06 -2.84
C LEU A 99 22.17 -13.33 -3.27
N GLY A 100 22.96 -14.04 -2.46
CA GLY A 100 24.34 -14.42 -2.80
C GLY A 100 24.43 -15.46 -3.93
N THR A 101 23.30 -16.03 -4.35
CA THR A 101 23.24 -16.91 -5.53
C THR A 101 23.16 -16.15 -6.86
N LEU A 102 22.87 -14.85 -6.81
CA LEU A 102 22.89 -13.97 -7.97
C LEU A 102 24.33 -13.56 -8.30
N ALA A 103 24.62 -13.35 -9.58
CA ALA A 103 25.89 -12.72 -9.95
C ALA A 103 25.91 -11.25 -9.49
N ASP A 104 27.07 -10.74 -9.05
CA ASP A 104 27.19 -9.38 -8.50
C ASP A 104 26.59 -8.30 -9.43
N HIS A 105 26.84 -8.40 -10.73
CA HIS A 105 26.30 -7.46 -11.72
C HIS A 105 24.76 -7.53 -11.81
N GLU A 106 24.19 -8.72 -11.68
CA GLU A 106 22.74 -8.92 -11.73
C GLU A 106 22.07 -8.31 -10.51
N LEU A 107 22.63 -8.51 -9.31
CA LEU A 107 22.09 -7.91 -8.09
C LEU A 107 22.11 -6.38 -8.18
N VAL A 108 23.21 -5.79 -8.65
CA VAL A 108 23.32 -4.33 -8.84
C VAL A 108 22.28 -3.80 -9.83
N GLU A 109 22.05 -4.51 -10.94
CA GLU A 109 21.03 -4.12 -11.92
C GLU A 109 19.61 -4.19 -11.34
N LEU A 110 19.31 -5.23 -10.55
CA LEU A 110 18.04 -5.40 -9.85
C LEU A 110 17.81 -4.31 -8.81
N GLU A 111 18.82 -3.99 -8.01
CA GLU A 111 18.76 -2.90 -7.01
C GLU A 111 18.56 -1.54 -7.68
N ALA A 112 19.26 -1.28 -8.79
CA ALA A 112 19.08 -0.05 -9.56
C ALA A 112 17.68 0.03 -10.17
N LYS A 113 17.13 -1.10 -10.66
CA LYS A 113 15.76 -1.17 -11.17
C LYS A 113 14.73 -0.93 -10.06
N ALA A 114 14.87 -1.60 -8.93
CA ALA A 114 14.01 -1.41 -7.75
C ALA A 114 14.01 0.06 -7.31
N THR A 115 15.19 0.67 -7.18
CA THR A 115 15.32 2.08 -6.78
C THR A 115 14.57 3.03 -7.71
N ARG A 116 14.67 2.84 -9.04
CA ARG A 116 13.93 3.67 -10.01
C ARG A 116 12.41 3.55 -9.90
N LEU A 117 11.92 2.41 -9.42
CA LEU A 117 10.49 2.16 -9.18
C LEU A 117 10.04 2.62 -7.79
N GLY A 118 10.96 3.15 -6.97
CA GLY A 118 10.68 3.47 -5.57
C GLY A 118 10.46 2.20 -4.74
N ASP A 119 11.25 1.16 -4.99
CA ASP A 119 11.26 -0.09 -4.23
C ASP A 119 12.63 -0.30 -3.61
N TYR A 120 12.71 -1.15 -2.59
CA TYR A 120 13.94 -1.42 -1.87
C TYR A 120 14.12 -2.92 -1.60
N ILE A 121 15.21 -3.50 -2.09
CA ILE A 121 15.53 -4.93 -1.87
C ILE A 121 16.13 -5.09 -0.46
N LEU A 122 15.59 -6.05 0.28
CA LEU A 122 15.95 -6.32 1.68
C LEU A 122 16.15 -7.81 1.91
N ALA A 123 16.98 -8.14 2.89
CA ALA A 123 17.16 -9.51 3.34
C ALA A 123 15.86 -10.05 4.00
N GLY A 124 15.44 -11.24 3.62
CA GLY A 124 14.16 -11.84 4.04
C GLY A 124 13.97 -11.97 5.55
N HIS A 125 15.05 -12.15 6.32
CA HIS A 125 14.98 -12.27 7.78
C HIS A 125 14.59 -10.96 8.50
N LEU A 126 14.59 -9.82 7.80
CA LEU A 126 14.14 -8.53 8.34
C LEU A 126 12.63 -8.35 8.29
N LEU A 127 11.92 -9.24 7.60
CA LEU A 127 10.47 -9.21 7.43
C LEU A 127 9.77 -9.45 8.77
N ARG A 128 8.82 -8.57 9.11
CA ARG A 128 8.00 -8.68 10.33
C ARG A 128 6.55 -8.96 9.98
N ASP A 129 5.99 -8.11 9.13
CA ASP A 129 4.61 -8.18 8.66
C ASP A 129 4.60 -8.21 7.13
N VAL A 130 3.63 -8.93 6.56
CA VAL A 130 3.51 -9.13 5.10
C VAL A 130 2.24 -8.45 4.61
N ASP A 131 2.41 -7.53 3.66
CA ASP A 131 1.29 -6.92 2.94
C ASP A 131 0.91 -7.71 1.68
N ASP A 132 1.91 -8.29 1.00
CA ASP A 132 1.73 -9.09 -0.21
C ASP A 132 2.86 -10.12 -0.38
N VAL A 133 2.63 -11.12 -1.23
CA VAL A 133 3.61 -12.18 -1.54
C VAL A 133 3.81 -12.26 -3.04
N TRP A 134 5.06 -12.16 -3.47
CA TRP A 134 5.49 -12.45 -4.84
C TRP A 134 6.19 -13.80 -4.87
#